data_AF-A0A3D3KH76-F1
#
_entry.id   AF-A0A3D3KH76-F1
#
_cell.length_a   1.000
_cell.length_b   1.000
_cell.length_c   1.000
_cell.angle_alpha   90.00
_cell.angle_beta   90.00
_cell.angle_gamma   90.00
#
_symmetry.space_group_name_H-M   'P 1'
#
loop_
_entity.id
_entity.type
_entity.pdbx_description
1 polymer ?
#
loop_
_entity_poly.entity_id
_entity_poly.type
_entity_poly.pdbx_seq_one_letter_code
_entity_poly.pdbx_strand_id
1 'polypeptide(L)'
;MSKYLITTPSKLSAAKLASHSPSAPAPSHLPDSMISSVRLLPEDKRLILFTRHSLRERSDGNGFASYQLPLTPKGRVLAKSWGRWLAGHLPYSLDVDSISSPIGRCIDTAQLMQEGAGLRRDISHQSLLVEPGSLVTEPEIANPVFKEIGVLNFINRFLQGNLEGTKNAYQGGLDILSLFYQSQPQHGHLMLAVSHDTLLSAFLAVMFDVIEIDWNDWPKMMEGVFLWFDDKPFEQANAHFVWRGEVYIRPISSLLDSYRAGGLHPNQLLLPPEVKWT
;
A
#
# COMPACT_ATOMS: atom_id res chain seq x y z
N MET A 1 8.58 17.05 -19.98
CA MET A 1 9.48 17.06 -18.81
C MET A 1 9.41 15.69 -18.16
N SER A 2 10.52 15.12 -17.70
CA SER A 2 10.53 13.79 -17.06
C SER A 2 9.71 13.86 -15.77
N LYS A 3 8.73 12.96 -15.59
CA LYS A 3 7.91 12.87 -14.36
C LYS A 3 8.73 12.41 -13.13
N TYR A 4 9.93 11.88 -13.36
CA TYR A 4 10.79 11.30 -12.32
C TYR A 4 11.81 12.32 -11.81
N LEU A 5 11.89 12.44 -10.48
CA LEU A 5 12.99 13.14 -9.80
C LEU A 5 14.26 12.28 -9.81
N ILE A 6 15.39 12.90 -9.44
CA ILE A 6 16.77 12.41 -9.58
C ILE A 6 17.01 11.03 -8.92
N THR A 7 16.14 10.60 -7.99
CA THR A 7 16.27 9.32 -7.28
C THR A 7 15.13 8.36 -7.58
N THR A 8 15.04 7.83 -8.80
CA THR A 8 14.05 6.77 -9.10
C THR A 8 14.50 5.43 -8.49
N PRO A 9 13.61 4.59 -7.92
CA PRO A 9 13.99 3.27 -7.45
C PRO A 9 14.64 2.45 -8.58
N SER A 10 15.66 1.67 -8.23
CA SER A 10 16.36 0.85 -9.21
C SER A 10 15.48 -0.34 -9.60
N LYS A 11 15.23 -0.50 -10.90
CA LYS A 11 14.60 -1.69 -11.45
C LYS A 11 15.60 -2.84 -11.47
N LEU A 12 15.25 -3.97 -10.86
CA LEU A 12 16.07 -5.17 -10.93
C LEU A 12 15.78 -5.91 -12.24
N SER A 13 16.82 -6.41 -12.93
CA SER A 13 16.62 -7.41 -13.96
C SER A 13 16.12 -8.69 -13.29
N ALA A 14 15.08 -9.32 -13.83
CA ALA A 14 14.42 -10.51 -13.25
C ALA A 14 15.33 -11.76 -13.13
N ALA A 15 16.62 -11.65 -13.41
CA ALA A 15 17.59 -12.70 -13.23
C ALA A 15 17.76 -12.98 -11.72
N LYS A 16 17.15 -14.08 -11.27
CA LYS A 16 17.25 -14.70 -9.92
C LYS A 16 16.11 -14.35 -8.93
N LEU A 17 14.88 -14.27 -9.41
CA LEU A 17 13.67 -14.39 -8.57
C LEU A 17 13.01 -15.75 -8.79
N ALA A 18 12.42 -16.32 -7.73
CA ALA A 18 11.83 -17.64 -7.76
C ALA A 18 10.67 -17.70 -8.77
N SER A 19 10.78 -18.59 -9.76
CA SER A 19 9.78 -18.72 -10.82
C SER A 19 8.56 -19.51 -10.34
N HIS A 20 7.62 -18.84 -9.69
CA HIS A 20 6.35 -19.46 -9.33
C HIS A 20 5.48 -19.62 -10.58
N SER A 21 5.04 -20.84 -10.87
CA SER A 21 4.10 -21.12 -11.97
C SER A 21 2.74 -21.51 -11.40
N PRO A 22 1.83 -20.55 -11.19
CA PRO A 22 0.47 -20.88 -10.76
C PRO A 22 -0.28 -21.67 -11.83
N SER A 23 -0.95 -22.75 -11.43
CA SER A 23 -1.68 -23.67 -12.31
C SER A 23 -3.18 -23.36 -12.43
N ALA A 24 -3.74 -22.52 -11.54
CA ALA A 24 -5.16 -22.13 -11.59
C ALA A 24 -5.37 -20.71 -12.16
N PRO A 25 -6.51 -20.46 -12.85
CA PRO A 25 -6.85 -19.15 -13.37
C PRO A 25 -7.00 -18.11 -12.24
N ALA A 26 -6.62 -16.87 -12.55
CA ALA A 26 -6.79 -15.73 -11.65
C ALA A 26 -8.27 -15.50 -11.31
N PRO A 27 -8.59 -14.95 -10.12
CA PRO A 27 -9.93 -14.46 -9.84
C PRO A 27 -10.39 -13.45 -10.89
N SER A 28 -11.61 -13.61 -11.40
CA SER A 28 -12.21 -12.65 -12.34
C SER A 28 -12.21 -11.24 -11.74
N HIS A 29 -11.85 -10.23 -12.54
CA HIS A 29 -11.68 -8.81 -12.14
C HIS A 29 -10.42 -8.46 -11.35
N LEU A 30 -9.57 -9.44 -11.00
CA LEU A 30 -8.23 -9.14 -10.53
C LEU A 30 -7.35 -8.74 -11.73
N PRO A 31 -6.54 -7.68 -11.64
CA PRO A 31 -5.60 -7.33 -12.70
C PRO A 31 -4.56 -8.43 -12.96
N ASP A 32 -4.26 -8.72 -14.24
CA ASP A 32 -3.20 -9.66 -14.65
C ASP A 32 -1.82 -9.30 -14.07
N SER A 33 -1.64 -8.00 -13.80
CA SER A 33 -0.45 -7.45 -13.16
C SER A 33 -0.21 -8.05 -11.78
N MET A 34 -1.25 -8.41 -11.01
CA MET A 34 -1.12 -9.05 -9.70
C MET A 34 -0.56 -10.47 -9.82
N ILE A 35 -1.04 -11.23 -10.81
CA ILE A 35 -0.53 -12.58 -11.07
C ILE A 35 0.92 -12.52 -11.54
N SER A 36 1.24 -11.56 -12.41
CA SER A 36 2.61 -11.33 -12.87
C SER A 36 3.53 -10.96 -11.70
N SER A 37 3.07 -10.14 -10.75
CA SER A 37 3.82 -9.79 -9.55
C SER A 37 4.12 -10.98 -8.64
N VAL A 38 3.17 -11.90 -8.47
CA VAL A 38 3.34 -13.12 -7.66
C VAL A 38 4.50 -13.98 -8.17
N ARG A 39 4.70 -14.05 -9.49
CA ARG A 39 5.80 -14.82 -10.11
C ARG A 39 7.19 -14.26 -9.82
N LEU A 40 7.27 -13.05 -9.27
CA LEU A 40 8.51 -12.35 -8.99
C LEU A 40 8.80 -12.29 -7.49
N LEU A 41 7.95 -12.86 -6.64
CA LEU A 41 8.18 -12.82 -5.21
C LEU A 41 9.41 -13.68 -4.86
N PRO A 42 10.28 -13.18 -3.96
CA PRO A 42 11.36 -13.99 -3.43
C PRO A 42 10.80 -15.14 -2.61
N GLU A 43 11.62 -16.11 -2.25
CA GLU A 43 11.30 -17.11 -1.22
C GLU A 43 11.79 -16.64 0.16
N ASP A 44 11.12 -17.12 1.22
CA ASP A 44 11.54 -16.96 2.62
C ASP A 44 11.77 -15.51 3.10
N LYS A 45 11.01 -14.55 2.55
CA LYS A 45 11.00 -13.15 3.04
C LYS A 45 9.84 -12.88 4.00
N ARG A 46 9.84 -11.71 4.61
CA ARG A 46 8.74 -11.20 5.42
C ARG A 46 7.85 -10.37 4.52
N LEU A 47 6.93 -11.02 3.81
CA LEU A 47 6.16 -10.35 2.76
C LEU A 47 4.96 -9.60 3.34
N ILE A 48 4.67 -8.46 2.73
CA ILE A 48 3.48 -7.66 3.00
C ILE A 48 2.78 -7.43 1.67
N LEU A 49 1.49 -7.76 1.57
CA LEU A 49 0.64 -7.32 0.47
C LEU A 49 -0.13 -6.08 0.92
N PHE A 50 0.29 -4.92 0.44
CA PHE A 50 -0.45 -3.66 0.61
C PHE A 50 -1.41 -3.45 -0.55
N THR A 51 -2.71 -3.55 -0.29
CA THR A 51 -3.76 -3.53 -1.32
C THR A 51 -4.89 -2.59 -0.95
N ARG A 52 -5.58 -2.04 -1.96
CA ARG A 52 -6.88 -1.40 -1.75
C ARG A 52 -7.95 -2.44 -1.39
N HIS A 53 -9.01 -1.99 -0.73
CA HIS A 53 -10.23 -2.78 -0.50
C HIS A 53 -10.91 -3.22 -1.82
N SER A 54 -11.77 -4.23 -1.72
CA SER A 54 -12.53 -4.77 -2.85
C SER A 54 -13.72 -3.90 -3.28
N LEU A 55 -14.48 -4.34 -4.29
CA LEU A 55 -15.62 -3.58 -4.85
C LEU A 55 -16.65 -3.27 -3.78
N ARG A 56 -16.87 -1.98 -3.54
CA ARG A 56 -17.91 -1.45 -2.65
C ARG A 56 -19.13 -0.97 -3.40
N GLU A 57 -20.22 -0.81 -2.67
CA GLU A 57 -21.43 -0.16 -3.19
C GLU A 57 -21.12 1.27 -3.66
N ARG A 58 -21.89 1.73 -4.66
CA ARG A 58 -21.72 3.06 -5.23
C ARG A 58 -22.13 4.12 -4.21
N SER A 59 -21.41 5.24 -4.23
CA SER A 59 -21.87 6.44 -3.52
C SER A 59 -22.98 7.10 -4.33
N ASP A 60 -23.82 7.84 -3.63
CA ASP A 60 -24.81 8.79 -4.14
C ASP A 60 -24.22 9.92 -5.01
N GLY A 61 -22.89 10.02 -5.13
CA GLY A 61 -22.21 10.90 -6.08
C GLY A 61 -21.78 12.27 -5.54
N ASN A 62 -21.97 12.54 -4.24
CA ASN A 62 -21.74 13.85 -3.62
C ASN A 62 -20.37 14.00 -2.94
N GLY A 63 -19.31 13.39 -3.48
CA GLY A 63 -17.94 13.50 -2.96
C GLY A 63 -17.38 12.18 -2.42
N PHE A 64 -16.75 12.19 -1.23
CA PHE A 64 -16.21 10.98 -0.62
C PHE A 64 -17.28 9.89 -0.55
N ALA A 65 -16.92 8.70 -1.01
CA ALA A 65 -17.75 7.54 -0.76
C ALA A 65 -17.82 7.30 0.74
N SER A 66 -19.03 7.41 1.30
CA SER A 66 -19.27 7.26 2.73
C SER A 66 -18.54 6.05 3.28
N TYR A 67 -17.91 6.22 4.44
CA TYR A 67 -17.22 5.16 5.17
C TYR A 67 -18.15 3.99 5.54
N GLN A 68 -19.47 4.22 5.47
CA GLN A 68 -20.51 3.22 5.72
C GLN A 68 -20.83 2.32 4.52
N LEU A 69 -20.29 2.61 3.32
CA LEU A 69 -20.61 1.81 2.13
C LEU A 69 -19.92 0.43 2.21
N PRO A 70 -20.69 -0.67 2.24
CA PRO A 70 -20.15 -2.01 2.38
C PRO A 70 -19.57 -2.53 1.05
N LEU A 71 -18.93 -3.69 1.11
CA LEU A 71 -18.58 -4.45 -0.09
C LEU A 71 -19.83 -4.93 -0.83
N THR A 72 -19.81 -4.85 -2.15
CA THR A 72 -20.81 -5.49 -3.01
C THR A 72 -20.69 -7.02 -2.93
N PRO A 73 -21.74 -7.80 -3.27
CA PRO A 73 -21.63 -9.26 -3.36
C PRO A 73 -20.48 -9.72 -4.27
N LYS A 74 -20.27 -9.05 -5.41
CA LYS A 74 -19.15 -9.32 -6.32
C LYS A 74 -17.79 -9.01 -5.67
N GLY A 75 -17.70 -7.91 -4.92
CA GLY A 75 -16.50 -7.55 -4.17
C GLY A 75 -16.15 -8.58 -3.10
N ARG A 76 -17.15 -9.14 -2.42
CA ARG A 76 -16.92 -10.19 -1.43
C ARG A 76 -16.38 -11.48 -2.05
N VAL A 77 -16.95 -11.88 -3.18
CA VAL A 77 -16.46 -13.03 -3.96
C VAL A 77 -15.02 -12.79 -4.42
N LEU A 78 -14.73 -11.61 -4.99
CA LEU A 78 -13.37 -11.26 -5.44
C LEU A 78 -12.34 -11.35 -4.32
N ALA A 79 -12.61 -10.73 -3.16
CA ALA A 79 -11.69 -10.77 -2.01
C ALA A 79 -11.43 -12.21 -1.55
N LYS A 80 -12.49 -13.01 -1.41
CA LYS A 80 -12.37 -14.41 -1.00
C LYS A 80 -11.64 -15.27 -2.01
N SER A 81 -11.92 -15.10 -3.30
CA SER A 81 -11.21 -15.80 -4.37
C SER A 81 -9.74 -15.42 -4.42
N TRP A 82 -9.40 -14.16 -4.13
CA TRP A 82 -8.00 -13.73 -4.12
C TRP A 82 -7.20 -14.36 -2.97
N GLY A 83 -7.73 -14.35 -1.75
CA GLY A 83 -7.09 -15.02 -0.63
C GLY A 83 -6.93 -16.53 -0.83
N ARG A 84 -7.96 -17.19 -1.38
CA ARG A 84 -7.87 -18.61 -1.78
C ARG A 84 -6.75 -18.85 -2.78
N TRP A 85 -6.66 -17.99 -3.80
CA TRP A 85 -5.65 -18.13 -4.84
C TRP A 85 -4.25 -17.96 -4.24
N LEU A 86 -4.02 -16.94 -3.41
CA LEU A 86 -2.71 -16.73 -2.75
C LEU A 86 -2.28 -17.95 -1.94
N ALA A 87 -3.16 -18.48 -1.08
CA ALA A 87 -2.87 -19.64 -0.24
C ALA A 87 -2.56 -20.93 -1.04
N GLY A 88 -3.17 -21.08 -2.23
CA GLY A 88 -2.94 -22.25 -3.09
C GLY A 88 -1.73 -22.13 -4.02
N HIS A 89 -1.13 -20.95 -4.16
CA HIS A 89 -0.15 -20.67 -5.23
C HIS A 89 1.12 -19.94 -4.79
N LEU A 90 1.23 -19.59 -3.52
CA LEU A 90 2.45 -19.05 -2.94
C LEU A 90 3.04 -20.03 -1.92
N PRO A 91 4.37 -20.15 -1.83
CA PRO A 91 5.04 -20.87 -0.75
C PRO A 91 5.09 -20.02 0.53
N TYR A 92 4.09 -19.17 0.74
CA TYR A 92 3.97 -18.26 1.87
C TYR A 92 2.73 -18.59 2.68
N SER A 93 2.91 -18.70 3.99
CA SER A 93 1.79 -18.83 4.91
C SER A 93 1.07 -17.49 5.06
N LEU A 94 -0.26 -17.51 4.94
CA LEU A 94 -1.12 -16.38 5.33
C LEU A 94 -1.56 -16.48 6.80
N ASP A 95 -1.11 -17.51 7.55
CA ASP A 95 -1.44 -17.73 8.97
C ASP A 95 -0.65 -16.75 9.86
N VAL A 96 -0.96 -15.47 9.71
CA VAL A 96 -0.41 -14.35 10.46
C VAL A 96 -1.47 -13.27 10.58
N ASP A 97 -1.41 -12.50 11.66
CA ASP A 97 -2.33 -11.38 11.86
C ASP A 97 -2.12 -10.33 10.77
N SER A 98 -3.21 -9.67 10.37
CA SER A 98 -3.21 -8.67 9.31
C SER A 98 -3.40 -7.28 9.89
N ILE A 99 -3.12 -6.26 9.08
CA ILE A 99 -3.42 -4.87 9.41
C ILE A 99 -4.40 -4.28 8.39
N SER A 100 -5.24 -3.36 8.84
CA SER A 100 -6.22 -2.72 7.95
C SER A 100 -6.51 -1.29 8.37
N SER A 101 -6.93 -0.49 7.41
CA SER A 101 -7.77 0.66 7.66
C SER A 101 -8.93 0.29 8.59
N PRO A 102 -9.31 1.14 9.56
CA PRO A 102 -10.49 0.92 10.42
C PRO A 102 -11.83 0.97 9.66
N ILE A 103 -11.84 1.29 8.36
CA ILE A 103 -13.07 1.36 7.58
C ILE A 103 -13.58 -0.05 7.25
N GLY A 104 -14.87 -0.30 7.50
CA GLY A 104 -15.51 -1.63 7.40
C GLY A 104 -15.19 -2.39 6.12
N ARG A 105 -15.27 -1.74 4.95
CA ARG A 105 -14.94 -2.40 3.66
C ARG A 105 -13.50 -2.92 3.55
N CYS A 106 -12.55 -2.29 4.25
CA CYS A 106 -11.16 -2.73 4.27
C CYS A 106 -11.00 -3.94 5.19
N ILE A 107 -11.61 -3.86 6.37
CA ILE A 107 -11.67 -4.98 7.33
C ILE A 107 -12.32 -6.20 6.68
N ASP A 108 -13.49 -6.02 6.07
CA ASP A 108 -14.21 -7.08 5.36
C ASP A 108 -13.35 -7.71 4.25
N THR A 109 -12.60 -6.88 3.52
CA THR A 109 -11.71 -7.38 2.45
C THR A 109 -10.61 -8.28 3.04
N ALA A 110 -9.94 -7.84 4.12
CA ALA A 110 -8.92 -8.64 4.80
C ALA A 110 -9.51 -9.94 5.37
N GLN A 111 -10.65 -9.87 6.06
CA GLN A 111 -11.36 -11.03 6.60
C GLN A 111 -11.71 -12.03 5.50
N LEU A 112 -12.28 -11.57 4.39
CA LEU A 112 -12.67 -12.44 3.30
C LEU A 112 -11.47 -13.07 2.60
N MET A 113 -10.34 -12.36 2.49
CA MET A 113 -9.10 -12.94 1.98
C MET A 113 -8.59 -14.05 2.92
N GLN A 114 -8.55 -13.82 4.23
CA GLN A 114 -8.19 -14.86 5.20
C GLN A 114 -9.13 -16.06 5.14
N GLU A 115 -10.46 -15.83 5.09
CA GLU A 115 -11.44 -16.89 4.91
C GLU A 115 -11.22 -17.67 3.61
N GLY A 116 -10.84 -16.99 2.54
CA GLY A 116 -10.49 -17.60 1.25
C GLY A 116 -9.33 -18.58 1.37
N ALA A 117 -8.34 -18.21 2.19
CA ALA A 117 -7.19 -19.03 2.55
C ALA A 117 -7.51 -20.14 3.57
N GLY A 118 -8.75 -20.22 4.07
CA GLY A 118 -9.14 -21.18 5.11
C GLY A 118 -8.69 -20.80 6.52
N LEU A 119 -8.38 -19.52 6.74
CA LEU A 119 -7.82 -18.98 7.98
C LEU A 119 -8.79 -18.01 8.64
N ARG A 120 -8.55 -17.74 9.92
CA ARG A 120 -9.19 -16.67 10.69
C ARG A 120 -8.19 -16.11 11.68
N ARG A 121 -7.62 -14.96 11.36
CA ARG A 121 -6.59 -14.26 12.14
C ARG A 121 -7.08 -12.90 12.58
N ASP A 122 -6.38 -12.32 13.55
CA ASP A 122 -6.73 -10.98 14.00
C ASP A 122 -6.39 -9.95 12.92
N ILE A 123 -7.15 -8.85 12.92
CA ILE A 123 -6.93 -7.72 12.03
C ILE A 123 -6.81 -6.48 12.90
N SER A 124 -5.57 -5.99 13.05
CA SER A 124 -5.30 -4.78 13.80
C SER A 124 -5.63 -3.54 12.96
N HIS A 125 -6.28 -2.55 13.59
CA HIS A 125 -6.69 -1.33 12.92
C HIS A 125 -5.58 -0.29 12.97
N GLN A 126 -5.23 0.27 11.81
CA GLN A 126 -4.16 1.25 11.68
C GLN A 126 -4.72 2.57 11.17
N SER A 127 -4.62 3.62 11.99
CA SER A 127 -5.07 4.98 11.66
C SER A 127 -4.27 5.59 10.49
N LEU A 128 -3.05 5.13 10.26
CA LEU A 128 -2.23 5.53 9.09
C LEU A 128 -2.76 4.95 7.76
N LEU A 129 -3.62 3.92 7.80
CA LEU A 129 -4.19 3.26 6.63
C LEU A 129 -5.59 3.79 6.26
N VAL A 130 -5.99 4.96 6.75
CA VAL A 130 -7.24 5.65 6.39
C VAL A 130 -6.99 7.14 6.21
N GLU A 131 -7.85 7.86 5.49
CA GLU A 131 -7.90 9.32 5.54
C GLU A 131 -8.64 9.81 6.80
N PRO A 132 -8.07 10.76 7.57
CA PRO A 132 -6.95 11.64 7.21
C PRO A 132 -5.53 11.02 7.33
N GLY A 133 -5.30 10.14 8.30
CA GLY A 133 -4.11 9.29 8.48
C GLY A 133 -2.75 9.80 7.97
N SER A 134 -2.23 9.16 6.92
CA SER A 134 -0.89 9.44 6.37
C SER A 134 -0.83 10.61 5.39
N LEU A 135 -1.96 11.24 5.06
CA LEU A 135 -1.98 12.35 4.09
C LEU A 135 -2.39 13.68 4.72
N VAL A 136 -3.42 13.70 5.56
CA VAL A 136 -4.10 14.92 6.00
C VAL A 136 -3.80 15.18 7.49
N THR A 137 -3.46 16.42 7.82
CA THR A 137 -3.26 16.90 9.20
C THR A 137 -4.47 17.68 9.71
N GLU A 138 -5.12 18.44 8.83
CA GLU A 138 -6.24 19.35 9.16
C GLU A 138 -7.41 19.07 8.21
N PRO A 139 -8.27 18.09 8.52
CA PRO A 139 -9.37 17.65 7.66
C PRO A 139 -10.34 18.77 7.27
N GLU A 140 -10.57 19.72 8.17
CA GLU A 140 -11.42 20.90 7.96
C GLU A 140 -10.91 21.82 6.84
N ILE A 141 -9.60 21.86 6.60
CA ILE A 141 -8.99 22.61 5.49
C ILE A 141 -8.93 21.77 4.22
N ALA A 142 -8.50 20.51 4.34
CA ALA A 142 -8.26 19.64 3.18
C ALA A 142 -9.56 19.13 2.52
N ASN A 143 -10.61 18.85 3.30
CA ASN A 143 -11.85 18.26 2.78
C ASN A 143 -12.62 19.17 1.79
N PRO A 144 -12.76 20.49 2.03
CA PRO A 144 -13.33 21.40 1.04
C PRO A 144 -12.58 21.36 -0.30
N VAL A 145 -11.25 21.44 -0.26
CA VAL A 145 -10.41 21.41 -1.48
C VAL A 145 -10.57 20.07 -2.20
N PHE A 146 -10.56 18.95 -1.47
CA PHE A 146 -10.79 17.62 -2.02
C PHE A 146 -12.12 17.54 -2.80
N LYS A 147 -13.21 18.05 -2.21
CA LYS A 147 -14.54 18.04 -2.83
C LYS A 147 -14.57 18.86 -4.12
N GLU A 148 -13.80 19.94 -4.18
CA GLU A 148 -13.73 20.82 -5.34
C GLU A 148 -12.92 20.20 -6.49
N ILE A 149 -11.71 19.71 -6.21
CA ILE A 149 -10.77 19.31 -7.27
C ILE A 149 -10.81 17.81 -7.60
N GLY A 150 -11.44 17.02 -6.74
CA GLY A 150 -11.53 15.57 -6.87
C GLY A 150 -10.23 14.84 -6.54
N VAL A 151 -10.33 13.51 -6.48
CA VAL A 151 -9.30 12.65 -5.88
C VAL A 151 -7.94 12.70 -6.58
N LEU A 152 -7.88 12.64 -7.90
CA LEU A 152 -6.60 12.62 -8.63
C LEU A 152 -5.84 13.94 -8.47
N ASN A 153 -6.52 15.07 -8.66
CA ASN A 153 -5.92 16.39 -8.51
C ASN A 153 -5.50 16.66 -7.07
N PHE A 154 -6.25 16.15 -6.09
CA PHE A 154 -5.88 16.23 -4.69
C PHE A 154 -4.57 15.51 -4.42
N ILE A 155 -4.40 14.28 -4.93
CA ILE A 155 -3.15 13.53 -4.78
C ILE A 155 -2.00 14.26 -5.48
N ASN A 156 -2.20 14.80 -6.69
CA ASN A 156 -1.14 15.56 -7.38
C ASN A 156 -0.74 16.84 -6.60
N ARG A 157 -1.69 17.58 -6.03
CA ARG A 157 -1.36 18.76 -5.19
C ARG A 157 -0.65 18.35 -3.90
N PHE A 158 -1.06 17.25 -3.27
CA PHE A 158 -0.37 16.67 -2.11
C PHE A 158 1.08 16.30 -2.45
N LEU A 159 1.31 15.60 -3.57
CA LEU A 159 2.65 15.20 -4.02
C LEU A 159 3.57 16.39 -4.32
N GLN A 160 2.99 17.50 -4.80
CA GLN A 160 3.72 18.74 -5.07
C GLN A 160 3.95 19.61 -3.82
N GLY A 161 3.41 19.22 -2.66
CA GLY A 161 3.45 20.05 -1.44
C GLY A 161 2.60 21.32 -1.51
N ASN A 162 1.65 21.38 -2.46
CA ASN A 162 0.83 22.55 -2.76
C ASN A 162 -0.58 22.43 -2.16
N LEU A 163 -0.67 21.94 -0.93
CA LEU A 163 -1.95 21.65 -0.29
C LEU A 163 -1.88 21.86 1.22
N GLU A 164 -2.53 22.92 1.70
CA GLU A 164 -2.65 23.20 3.13
C GLU A 164 -3.48 22.11 3.84
N GLY A 165 -3.20 21.92 5.13
CA GLY A 165 -3.84 20.89 5.94
C GLY A 165 -3.44 19.46 5.59
N THR A 166 -2.32 19.29 4.86
CA THR A 166 -1.75 17.98 4.55
C THR A 166 -0.32 17.83 5.07
N LYS A 167 0.07 16.59 5.31
CA LYS A 167 1.47 16.23 5.55
C LYS A 167 2.27 16.49 4.27
N ASN A 168 3.58 16.66 4.44
CA ASN A 168 4.48 16.50 3.31
C ASN A 168 4.36 15.08 2.72
N ALA A 169 4.44 14.94 1.40
CA ALA A 169 4.30 13.64 0.73
C ALA A 169 5.31 12.60 1.22
N TYR A 170 6.58 12.97 1.38
CA TYR A 170 7.60 12.06 1.89
C TYR A 170 7.31 11.65 3.33
N GLN A 171 6.80 12.55 4.18
CA GLN A 171 6.36 12.20 5.53
C GLN A 171 5.28 11.12 5.49
N GLY A 172 4.24 11.31 4.66
CA GLY A 172 3.14 10.35 4.54
C GLY A 172 3.59 8.98 4.04
N GLY A 173 4.48 8.94 3.05
CA GLY A 173 5.06 7.69 2.56
C GLY A 173 5.96 7.00 3.58
N LEU A 174 6.79 7.76 4.30
CA LEU A 174 7.67 7.24 5.36
C LEU A 174 6.89 6.71 6.57
N ASP A 175 5.78 7.35 6.95
CA ASP A 175 4.88 6.86 8.00
C ASP A 175 4.36 5.45 7.67
N ILE A 176 3.91 5.25 6.43
CA ILE A 176 3.43 3.95 5.95
C ILE A 176 4.58 2.93 5.88
N LEU A 177 5.75 3.31 5.36
CA LEU A 177 6.91 2.42 5.31
C LEU A 177 7.35 1.97 6.70
N SER A 178 7.37 2.88 7.67
CA SER A 178 7.75 2.56 9.04
C SER A 178 6.74 1.63 9.70
N LEU A 179 5.43 1.86 9.48
CA LEU A 179 4.39 0.95 9.93
C LEU A 179 4.61 -0.47 9.37
N PHE A 180 4.88 -0.59 8.07
CA PHE A 180 5.14 -1.89 7.43
C PHE A 180 6.42 -2.54 7.94
N TYR A 181 7.49 -1.78 8.12
CA TYR A 181 8.74 -2.30 8.66
C TYR A 181 8.57 -2.87 10.08
N GLN A 182 7.77 -2.22 10.92
CA GLN A 182 7.49 -2.66 12.30
C GLN A 182 6.51 -3.83 12.36
N SER A 183 5.58 -3.89 11.40
CA SER A 183 4.54 -4.91 11.33
C SER A 183 4.95 -6.13 10.50
N GLN A 184 6.23 -6.27 10.15
CA GLN A 184 6.71 -7.38 9.33
C GLN A 184 6.33 -8.72 9.97
N PRO A 185 5.77 -9.66 9.20
CA PRO A 185 5.52 -11.00 9.73
C PRO A 185 6.85 -11.77 9.88
N GLN A 186 6.78 -13.03 10.31
CA GLN A 186 7.96 -13.90 10.28
C GLN A 186 8.37 -14.25 8.85
N HIS A 187 9.58 -14.80 8.67
CA HIS A 187 10.01 -15.33 7.37
C HIS A 187 9.03 -16.38 6.85
N GLY A 188 8.85 -16.44 5.54
CA GLY A 188 7.92 -17.36 4.88
C GLY A 188 6.45 -17.03 5.09
N HIS A 189 6.12 -15.86 5.66
CA HIS A 189 4.75 -15.40 5.83
C HIS A 189 4.42 -14.19 4.95
N LEU A 190 3.16 -14.10 4.55
CA LEU A 190 2.57 -12.98 3.84
C LEU A 190 1.50 -12.32 4.72
N MET A 191 1.80 -11.14 5.24
CA MET A 191 0.83 -10.31 5.95
C MET A 191 -0.03 -9.52 4.96
N LEU A 192 -1.33 -9.41 5.22
CA LEU A 192 -2.22 -8.50 4.49
C LEU A 192 -2.21 -7.12 5.15
N ALA A 193 -2.06 -6.08 4.33
CA ALA A 193 -2.29 -4.68 4.70
C ALA A 193 -3.34 -4.09 3.77
N VAL A 194 -4.55 -3.79 4.28
CA VAL A 194 -5.67 -3.34 3.43
C VAL A 194 -6.02 -1.87 3.68
N SER A 195 -6.14 -1.10 2.60
CA SER A 195 -6.47 0.34 2.64
C SER A 195 -7.30 0.79 1.44
N HIS A 196 -7.05 2.00 0.93
CA HIS A 196 -7.77 2.67 -0.15
C HIS A 196 -6.83 2.93 -1.32
N ASP A 197 -7.40 3.22 -2.49
CA ASP A 197 -6.64 3.51 -3.70
C ASP A 197 -5.87 4.83 -3.63
N THR A 198 -6.44 5.85 -3.02
CA THR A 198 -5.79 7.11 -2.65
C THR A 198 -4.48 6.93 -1.91
N LEU A 199 -4.50 6.20 -0.79
CA LEU A 199 -3.30 5.91 0.01
C LEU A 199 -2.28 5.10 -0.79
N LEU A 200 -2.73 4.05 -1.48
CA LEU A 200 -1.85 3.23 -2.30
C LEU A 200 -1.21 4.05 -3.45
N SER A 201 -1.95 4.96 -4.07
CA SER A 201 -1.45 5.85 -5.13
C SER A 201 -0.40 6.82 -4.61
N ALA A 202 -0.69 7.52 -3.51
CA ALA A 202 0.25 8.44 -2.88
C ALA A 202 1.51 7.72 -2.41
N PHE A 203 1.35 6.55 -1.76
CA PHE A 203 2.46 5.72 -1.33
C PHE A 203 3.36 5.32 -2.50
N LEU A 204 2.79 4.77 -3.57
CA LEU A 204 3.57 4.38 -4.75
C LEU A 204 4.25 5.57 -5.42
N ALA A 205 3.58 6.73 -5.51
CA ALA A 205 4.18 7.93 -6.06
C ALA A 205 5.42 8.38 -5.27
N VAL A 206 5.37 8.33 -3.94
CA VAL A 206 6.53 8.61 -3.07
C VAL A 206 7.63 7.54 -3.26
N MET A 207 7.26 6.26 -3.34
CA MET A 207 8.20 5.17 -3.58
C MET A 207 8.93 5.31 -4.92
N PHE A 208 8.23 5.81 -5.95
CA PHE A 208 8.77 6.09 -7.28
C PHE A 208 9.44 7.46 -7.42
N ASP A 209 9.37 8.32 -6.39
CA ASP A 209 9.89 9.68 -6.41
C ASP A 209 9.29 10.53 -7.56
N VAL A 210 7.97 10.42 -7.73
CA VAL A 210 7.20 11.19 -8.73
C VAL A 210 6.27 12.18 -8.04
N ILE A 211 6.16 13.38 -8.62
CA ILE A 211 5.36 14.48 -8.08
C ILE A 211 3.99 14.63 -8.77
N GLU A 212 3.71 13.80 -9.76
CA GLU A 212 2.47 13.81 -10.52
C GLU A 212 2.15 12.42 -11.08
N ILE A 213 0.89 12.01 -10.93
CA ILE A 213 0.33 10.76 -11.43
C ILE A 213 -0.92 11.02 -12.28
N ASP A 214 -1.27 10.05 -13.12
CA ASP A 214 -2.53 10.04 -13.86
C ASP A 214 -3.35 8.76 -13.61
N TRP A 215 -4.50 8.63 -14.27
CA TRP A 215 -5.39 7.48 -14.08
C TRP A 215 -4.78 6.14 -14.51
N ASN A 216 -3.72 6.13 -15.32
CA ASN A 216 -2.99 4.91 -15.62
C ASN A 216 -2.16 4.45 -14.41
N ASP A 217 -1.66 5.38 -13.62
CA ASP A 217 -0.92 5.09 -12.39
C ASP A 217 -1.85 4.64 -11.26
N TRP A 218 -3.12 5.05 -11.31
CA TRP A 218 -4.12 4.73 -10.30
C TRP A 218 -4.31 3.21 -10.13
N PRO A 219 -4.33 2.68 -8.89
CA PRO A 219 -4.54 1.27 -8.62
C PRO A 219 -5.90 0.79 -9.11
N LYS A 220 -5.86 -0.26 -9.94
CA LYS A 220 -7.06 -1.00 -10.33
C LYS A 220 -7.66 -1.70 -9.11
N MET A 221 -8.90 -2.14 -9.24
CA MET A 221 -9.61 -2.82 -8.14
C MET A 221 -8.81 -4.02 -7.59
N MET A 222 -8.65 -4.10 -6.26
CA MET A 222 -7.82 -5.11 -5.59
C MET A 222 -6.36 -5.18 -6.06
N GLU A 223 -5.89 -4.19 -6.82
CA GLU A 223 -4.47 -4.06 -7.13
C GLU A 223 -3.73 -3.64 -5.85
N GLY A 224 -2.54 -4.19 -5.69
CA GLY A 224 -1.69 -3.98 -4.55
C GLY A 224 -0.24 -4.17 -4.90
N VAL A 225 0.61 -3.80 -3.96
CA VAL A 225 2.06 -3.92 -4.05
C VAL A 225 2.52 -4.96 -3.02
N PHE A 226 3.40 -5.86 -3.43
CA PHE A 226 4.09 -6.74 -2.50
C PHE A 226 5.36 -6.05 -2.03
N LEU A 227 5.63 -6.04 -0.73
CA LEU A 227 6.82 -5.43 -0.15
C LEU A 227 7.55 -6.37 0.81
N TRP A 228 8.85 -6.19 0.94
CA TRP A 228 9.68 -6.71 2.02
C TRP A 228 10.88 -5.80 2.24
N PHE A 229 11.56 -6.00 3.36
CA PHE A 229 12.77 -5.26 3.71
C PHE A 229 13.98 -6.20 3.79
N ASP A 230 15.18 -5.65 3.71
CA ASP A 230 16.37 -6.35 4.20
C ASP A 230 16.42 -6.28 5.74
N ASP A 231 17.14 -7.22 6.36
CA ASP A 231 17.28 -7.32 7.82
C ASP A 231 18.32 -6.29 8.34
N LYS A 232 18.05 -5.01 8.12
CA LYS A 232 18.85 -3.86 8.58
C LYS A 232 17.98 -2.87 9.34
N PRO A 233 18.55 -2.04 10.22
CA PRO A 233 17.81 -0.94 10.84
C PRO A 233 17.08 -0.09 9.79
N PHE A 234 15.86 0.38 10.11
CA PHE A 234 14.95 1.04 9.17
C PHE A 234 15.63 2.09 8.27
N GLU A 235 16.43 3.00 8.84
CA GLU A 235 17.09 4.07 8.08
C GLU A 235 18.13 3.58 7.06
N GLN A 236 18.67 2.37 7.28
CA GLN A 236 19.68 1.73 6.45
C GLN A 236 19.09 0.64 5.55
N ALA A 237 17.80 0.33 5.74
CA ALA A 237 17.13 -0.74 5.04
C ALA A 237 16.72 -0.35 3.62
N ASN A 238 16.62 -1.35 2.77
CA ASN A 238 16.02 -1.26 1.45
C ASN A 238 14.60 -1.79 1.51
N ALA A 239 13.64 -0.99 1.06
CA ALA A 239 12.30 -1.47 0.75
C ALA A 239 12.34 -2.07 -0.66
N HIS A 240 12.18 -3.38 -0.74
CA HIS A 240 11.98 -4.08 -1.99
C HIS A 240 10.49 -4.21 -2.26
N PHE A 241 10.07 -4.01 -3.50
CA PHE A 241 8.66 -4.12 -3.83
C PHE A 241 8.40 -4.61 -5.26
N VAL A 242 7.30 -5.34 -5.43
CA VAL A 242 6.81 -5.76 -6.74
C VAL A 242 5.54 -4.99 -7.06
N TRP A 243 5.61 -4.16 -8.10
CA TRP A 243 4.47 -3.40 -8.62
C TRP A 243 4.31 -3.70 -10.10
N ARG A 244 3.11 -4.16 -10.46
CA ARG A 244 2.72 -4.49 -11.83
C ARG A 244 3.69 -5.40 -12.59
N GLY A 245 4.11 -6.50 -11.97
CA GLY A 245 4.99 -7.46 -12.60
C GLY A 245 6.42 -6.96 -12.79
N GLU A 246 6.85 -5.98 -11.98
CA GLU A 246 8.20 -5.45 -12.01
C GLU A 246 8.75 -5.31 -10.59
N VAL A 247 10.04 -5.61 -10.41
CA VAL A 247 10.70 -5.55 -9.10
C VAL A 247 11.55 -4.30 -8.99
N TYR A 248 11.36 -3.61 -7.86
CA TYR A 248 12.01 -2.36 -7.53
C TYR A 248 12.71 -2.45 -6.18
N ILE A 249 13.76 -1.66 -6.02
CA ILE A 249 14.42 -1.43 -4.74
C ILE A 249 14.42 0.07 -4.45
N ARG A 250 13.98 0.44 -3.25
CA ARG A 250 14.01 1.81 -2.73
C ARG A 250 14.80 1.84 -1.41
N PRO A 251 16.03 2.37 -1.41
CA PRO A 251 16.77 2.64 -0.17
C PRO A 251 15.99 3.64 0.68
N ILE A 252 15.70 3.31 1.94
CA ILE A 252 14.93 4.20 2.84
C ILE A 252 15.71 5.48 3.12
N SER A 253 17.04 5.39 3.21
CA SER A 253 17.94 6.55 3.32
C SER A 253 17.68 7.61 2.23
N SER A 254 17.43 7.19 0.97
CA SER A 254 17.14 8.13 -0.11
C SER A 254 15.83 8.91 0.09
N LEU A 255 14.80 8.27 0.65
CA LEU A 255 13.55 8.96 1.00
C LEU A 255 13.74 9.90 2.20
N LEU A 256 14.53 9.48 3.19
CA LEU A 256 14.88 10.32 4.34
C LEU A 256 15.68 11.54 3.93
N ASP A 257 16.59 11.41 2.96
CA ASP A 257 17.36 12.52 2.42
C ASP A 257 16.47 13.50 1.64
N SER A 258 15.54 13.01 0.81
CA SER A 258 14.54 13.87 0.16
C SER A 258 13.63 14.58 1.17
N TYR A 259 13.21 13.88 2.22
CA TYR A 259 12.44 14.46 3.32
C TYR A 259 13.21 15.59 4.02
N ARG A 260 14.48 15.38 4.34
CA ARG A 260 15.36 16.39 4.95
C ARG A 260 15.64 17.57 4.01
N ALA A 261 15.86 17.30 2.73
CA ALA A 261 16.08 18.33 1.71
C ALA A 261 14.85 19.24 1.54
N GLY A 262 13.65 18.72 1.81
CA GLY A 262 12.41 19.50 1.92
C GLY A 262 12.33 20.42 3.15
N GLY A 263 13.38 20.50 3.98
CA GLY A 263 13.44 21.35 5.17
C GLY A 263 12.77 20.73 6.40
N LEU A 264 12.47 19.43 6.38
CA LEU A 264 11.77 18.73 7.45
C LEU A 264 12.74 17.96 8.33
N HIS A 265 12.53 17.98 9.64
CA HIS A 265 13.44 17.35 10.59
C HIS A 265 12.96 15.94 10.98
N PRO A 266 13.88 14.96 11.14
CA PRO A 266 13.51 13.58 11.51
C PRO A 266 12.67 13.46 12.78
N ASN A 267 12.88 14.38 13.73
CA ASN A 267 12.13 14.44 15.00
C ASN A 267 10.63 14.77 14.83
N GLN A 268 10.20 15.12 13.61
CA GLN A 268 8.81 15.36 13.25
C GLN A 268 8.16 14.18 12.51
N LEU A 269 8.90 13.09 12.25
CA LEU A 269 8.24 11.85 11.84
C LEU A 269 7.32 11.44 12.98
N LEU A 270 6.02 11.49 12.72
CA LEU A 270 4.98 10.93 13.60
C LEU A 270 5.03 9.40 13.48
N LEU A 271 6.14 8.82 13.92
CA LEU A 271 6.20 7.39 14.16
C LEU A 271 5.27 7.09 15.34
N PRO A 272 4.56 5.95 15.32
CA PRO A 272 3.78 5.53 16.47
C PRO A 272 4.63 5.63 17.75
N PRO A 273 4.11 6.18 18.86
CA PRO A 273 4.87 6.54 20.06
C PRO A 273 5.56 5.37 20.78
N GLU A 274 5.46 4.14 20.27
CA GLU A 274 5.98 2.92 20.87
C GLU A 274 7.40 2.55 20.39
N VAL A 275 7.99 3.32 19.46
CA VAL A 275 9.34 3.04 18.96
C VAL A 275 10.39 3.65 19.89
N LYS A 276 10.81 2.88 20.89
CA LYS A 276 12.06 3.19 21.61
C LYS A 276 13.24 2.76 20.75
N TRP A 277 13.95 3.74 20.21
CA TRP A 277 15.28 3.55 19.64
C TRP A 277 16.28 3.41 20.80
N THR A 278 17.01 2.30 20.84
CA THR A 278 18.27 2.16 21.57
C THR A 278 19.38 2.00 20.55
#